data_AF-A0A1L8MKB2-F1
#
_entry.id   AF-A0A1L8MKB2-F1
#
_cell.length_a   1.000
_cell.length_b   1.000
_cell.length_c   1.000
_cell.angle_alpha   90.00
_cell.angle_beta   90.00
_cell.angle_gamma   90.00
#
_symmetry.space_group_name_H-M   'P 1'
#
loop_
_entity.id
_entity.type
_entity.pdbx_description
1 polymer ?
#
loop_
_entity_poly.entity_id
_entity_poly.type
_entity_poly.pdbx_seq_one_letter_code
_entity_poly.pdbx_strand_id
1 'polypeptide(L)'
;MKIEEEQFVGVLIIRKDDYQYTCKNLKEFDEQGNRIGEPTITIPKSQARYILENVPNAQWQLLISKALAGSKYPDLEWVSVKEL
;
A
#
# COMPACT_ATOMS: atom_id res chain seq x y z
N MET A 1 19.27 2.09 18.85
CA MET A 1 18.25 1.05 18.65
C MET A 1 17.80 1.16 17.20
N LYS A 2 18.34 0.34 16.31
CA LYS A 2 17.97 0.36 14.89
C LYS A 2 16.51 -0.10 14.83
N ILE A 3 15.61 0.78 14.38
CA ILE A 3 14.27 0.38 13.98
C ILE A 3 14.48 -0.33 12.64
N GLU A 4 14.86 -1.60 12.72
CA GLU A 4 15.03 -2.50 11.58
C GLU A 4 13.65 -2.67 10.92
N GLU A 5 13.43 -1.90 9.85
CA GLU A 5 12.99 -2.28 8.49
C GLU A 5 12.21 -3.60 8.25
N GLU A 6 11.59 -4.25 9.23
CA GLU A 6 10.70 -5.42 9.04
C GLU A 6 9.32 -5.06 8.45
N GLN A 7 9.12 -3.85 7.94
CA GLN A 7 7.84 -3.19 8.18
C GLN A 7 6.75 -3.32 7.12
N PHE A 8 6.98 -3.85 5.92
CA PHE A 8 5.90 -3.85 4.91
C PHE A 8 5.86 -5.09 4.02
N VAL A 9 4.73 -5.82 4.03
CA VAL A 9 4.55 -7.04 3.20
C VAL A 9 3.14 -7.20 2.63
N GLY A 10 2.48 -6.10 2.26
CA GLY A 10 1.20 -6.15 1.57
C GLY A 10 0.65 -4.76 1.28
N VAL A 11 -0.49 -4.70 0.59
CA VAL A 11 -1.19 -3.47 0.22
C VAL A 11 -2.61 -3.49 0.75
N LEU A 12 -3.18 -2.31 0.97
CA LEU A 12 -4.60 -2.15 1.29
C LEU A 12 -5.40 -1.94 0.01
N ILE A 13 -6.26 -2.90 -0.33
CA ILE A 13 -7.12 -2.84 -1.51
C ILE A 13 -8.44 -2.16 -1.15
N ILE A 14 -8.76 -1.09 -1.87
CA ILE A 14 -10.05 -0.39 -1.79
C ILE A 14 -11.01 -0.98 -2.82
N ARG A 15 -10.51 -1.30 -4.02
CA ARG A 15 -11.30 -1.85 -5.11
C ARG A 15 -10.47 -2.77 -6.00
N LYS A 16 -11.10 -3.84 -6.48
CA LYS A 16 -10.56 -4.78 -7.46
C LYS A 16 -11.47 -4.75 -8.68
N ASP A 17 -10.95 -4.30 -9.82
CA ASP A 17 -11.61 -4.47 -11.13
C ASP A 17 -10.89 -5.56 -11.91
N ASP A 18 -11.40 -5.98 -13.08
CA ASP A 18 -10.81 -7.09 -13.84
C ASP A 18 -9.31 -6.90 -14.14
N TYR A 19 -8.89 -5.67 -14.43
CA TYR A 19 -7.53 -5.36 -14.90
C TYR A 19 -6.62 -4.65 -13.89
N GLN A 20 -7.18 -4.11 -12.81
CA GLN A 20 -6.46 -3.20 -11.92
C GLN A 20 -6.80 -3.39 -10.44
N TYR A 21 -5.84 -3.04 -9.60
CA TYR A 21 -6.03 -2.83 -8.17
C TYR A 21 -6.08 -1.32 -7.90
N THR A 22 -7.07 -0.88 -7.13
CA THR A 22 -7.08 0.46 -6.53
C THR A 22 -6.70 0.31 -5.07
N CYS A 23 -5.53 0.85 -4.71
CA CYS A 23 -4.93 0.73 -3.40
C CYS A 23 -5.09 2.04 -2.61
N LYS A 24 -5.11 1.94 -1.27
CA LYS A 24 -5.01 3.12 -0.39
C LYS A 24 -3.62 3.74 -0.54
N ASN A 25 -3.55 5.06 -0.74
CA ASN A 25 -2.30 5.80 -0.62
C ASN A 25 -2.01 6.12 0.85
N LEU A 26 -0.93 5.56 1.40
CA LEU A 26 -0.48 5.79 2.77
C LEU A 26 0.22 7.15 2.95
N LYS A 27 0.47 7.86 1.85
CA LYS A 27 1.11 9.17 1.78
C LYS A 27 0.17 10.23 1.20
N GLU A 28 -1.13 10.07 1.45
CA GLU A 28 -2.13 11.10 1.12
C GLU A 28 -1.89 12.38 1.92
N PHE A 29 -1.46 12.26 3.18
CA PHE A 29 -1.19 13.37 4.08
C PHE A 29 0.26 13.37 4.55
N ASP A 30 0.80 14.56 4.78
CA ASP A 30 2.07 14.75 5.49
C ASP A 30 1.89 14.59 7.01
N GLU A 31 2.98 14.70 7.77
CA GLU A 31 2.98 14.58 9.23
C GLU A 31 2.23 15.71 9.95
N GLN A 32 1.98 16.83 9.25
CA GLN A 32 1.23 17.98 9.76
C GLN A 32 -0.27 17.87 9.44
N GLY A 33 -0.69 16.84 8.71
CA GLY A 33 -2.08 16.61 8.28
C GLY A 33 -2.47 17.33 6.99
N ASN A 34 -1.52 17.93 6.26
CA ASN A 34 -1.81 18.54 4.96
C ASN A 34 -1.87 17.47 3.88
N ARG A 35 -2.84 17.58 2.97
CA ARG A 35 -2.95 16.66 1.84
C ARG A 35 -1.85 16.94 0.81
N ILE A 36 -1.04 15.93 0.52
CA ILE A 36 0.08 15.99 -0.43
C ILE A 36 -0.04 14.95 -1.57
N GLY A 37 -1.05 14.09 -1.53
CA GLY A 37 -1.26 13.07 -2.54
C GLY A 37 -2.74 12.76 -2.80
N GLU A 38 -2.98 11.98 -3.84
CA GLU A 38 -4.29 11.41 -4.09
C GLU A 38 -4.63 10.35 -3.02
N PRO A 39 -5.91 10.18 -2.64
CA PRO A 39 -6.31 9.22 -1.62
C PRO A 39 -6.04 7.77 -2.02
N THR A 40 -5.94 7.50 -3.33
CA THR A 40 -5.77 6.18 -3.91
C THR A 40 -4.74 6.19 -5.03
N ILE A 41 -4.15 5.02 -5.28
CA ILE A 41 -3.25 4.78 -6.42
C ILE A 41 -3.73 3.50 -7.10
N THR A 42 -3.83 3.55 -8.42
CA THR A 42 -4.24 2.41 -9.23
C THR A 42 -3.03 1.78 -9.89
N ILE A 43 -2.87 0.46 -9.74
CA ILE A 43 -1.81 -0.32 -10.38
C ILE A 43 -2.43 -1.43 -11.24
N PRO A 44 -1.90 -1.71 -12.45
CA PRO A 44 -2.36 -2.85 -13.26
C PRO A 44 -2.07 -4.17 -12.54
N LYS A 45 -3.03 -5.10 -12.51
CA LYS A 45 -2.83 -6.41 -11.86
C LYS A 45 -1.63 -7.16 -12.44
N SER A 46 -1.48 -7.13 -13.76
CA SER A 46 -0.38 -7.79 -14.49
C SER A 46 1.02 -7.29 -14.11
N GLN A 47 1.12 -6.12 -13.47
CA GLN A 47 2.39 -5.52 -13.05
C GLN A 47 2.45 -5.28 -11.55
N ALA A 48 1.39 -5.61 -10.79
CA ALA A 48 1.25 -5.21 -9.40
C ALA A 48 2.42 -5.71 -8.55
N ARG A 49 2.74 -7.00 -8.66
CA ARG A 49 3.88 -7.58 -7.96
C ARG A 49 5.21 -6.93 -8.33
N TYR A 50 5.48 -6.77 -9.63
CA TYR A 50 6.72 -6.14 -10.09
C TYR A 50 6.86 -4.71 -9.56
N ILE A 51 5.80 -3.91 -9.63
CA ILE A 51 5.78 -2.53 -9.13
C ILE A 51 6.07 -2.51 -7.63
N LEU A 52 5.40 -3.37 -6.86
CA LEU A 52 5.55 -3.41 -5.40
C LEU A 52 6.88 -4.00 -4.94
N GLU A 53 7.52 -4.84 -5.73
CA GLU A 53 8.85 -5.40 -5.42
C GLU A 53 10.00 -4.48 -5.90
N ASN A 54 9.80 -3.66 -6.93
CA ASN A 54 10.91 -2.99 -7.63
C ASN A 54 10.79 -1.47 -7.78
N VAL A 55 9.65 -0.84 -7.46
CA VAL A 55 9.46 0.61 -7.62
C VAL A 55 9.44 1.30 -6.25
N PRO A 56 10.52 2.00 -5.84
CA PRO A 56 10.64 2.55 -4.48
C PRO A 56 9.52 3.52 -4.09
N ASN A 57 9.06 4.34 -5.03
CA ASN A 57 7.97 5.27 -4.76
C ASN A 57 6.65 4.53 -4.49
N ALA A 58 6.35 3.46 -5.24
CA ALA A 58 5.17 2.65 -4.99
C ALA A 58 5.26 1.93 -3.64
N GLN A 59 6.45 1.42 -3.28
CA GLN A 59 6.70 0.81 -1.99
C GLN A 59 6.41 1.78 -0.83
N TRP A 60 6.97 2.99 -0.92
CA TRP A 60 6.79 4.05 0.07
C TRP A 60 5.33 4.50 0.21
N GLN A 61 4.56 4.49 -0.89
CA GLN A 61 3.16 4.92 -0.91
C GLN A 61 2.16 3.83 -0.52
N LEU A 62 2.47 2.55 -0.77
CA LEU A 62 1.46 1.49 -0.76
C LEU A 62 1.70 0.37 0.24
N LEU A 63 2.94 0.11 0.63
CA LEU A 63 3.22 -1.06 1.44
C LEU A 63 2.98 -0.79 2.93
N ILE A 64 2.29 -1.74 3.57
CA ILE A 64 1.99 -1.71 5.01
C ILE A 64 2.15 -3.11 5.62
N SER A 65 2.57 -3.22 6.89
CA SER A 65 2.52 -4.50 7.61
C SER A 65 1.07 -4.93 7.87
N LYS A 66 0.84 -6.24 7.97
CA LYS A 66 -0.47 -6.80 8.34
C LYS A 66 -0.96 -6.29 9.71
N ALA A 67 -0.04 -6.15 10.67
CA ALA A 67 -0.38 -5.66 12.02
C ALA A 67 -0.85 -4.19 11.99
N LEU A 68 -0.12 -3.32 11.28
CA LEU A 68 -0.50 -1.91 11.17
C LEU A 68 -1.77 -1.72 10.34
N ALA A 69 -1.94 -2.53 9.29
CA ALA A 69 -3.18 -2.59 8.52
C ALA A 69 -4.39 -2.91 9.41
N GLY A 70 -4.32 -3.99 10.20
CA GLY A 70 -5.42 -4.38 11.10
C GLY A 70 -5.71 -3.36 12.20
N SER A 71 -4.70 -2.61 12.66
CA SER A 71 -4.89 -1.59 13.70
C SER A 71 -5.43 -0.25 13.16
N LYS A 72 -4.94 0.22 12.00
CA LYS A 72 -5.27 1.56 11.47
C LYS A 72 -6.37 1.55 10.42
N TYR A 73 -6.53 0.44 9.72
CA TYR A 73 -7.45 0.28 8.60
C TYR A 73 -8.20 -1.06 8.70
N PRO A 74 -8.90 -1.31 9.82
CA PRO A 74 -9.54 -2.60 10.08
C PRO A 74 -10.59 -2.98 9.02
N ASP A 75 -11.16 -1.98 8.34
CA ASP A 75 -12.21 -2.18 7.33
C ASP A 75 -11.67 -2.38 5.91
N LEU A 76 -10.35 -2.25 5.69
CA LEU A 76 -9.75 -2.42 4.37
C LEU A 76 -9.13 -3.81 4.22
N GLU A 77 -9.25 -4.37 3.01
CA GLU A 77 -8.65 -5.66 2.69
C GLU A 77 -7.13 -5.51 2.56
N TRP A 78 -6.38 -6.21 3.39
CA TRP A 78 -4.94 -6.34 3.25
C TRP A 78 -4.59 -7.58 2.41
N VAL A 79 -3.77 -7.41 1.38
CA VAL A 79 -3.29 -8.50 0.51
C VAL A 79 -1.78 -8.53 0.49
N SER A 80 -1.19 -9.71 0.67
CA SER A 80 0.26 -9.88 0.63
C SER A 80 0.80 -9.61 -0.77
N VAL A 81 1.98 -8.99 -0.89
CA VAL A 81 2.66 -8.79 -2.19
C VAL A 81 2.88 -10.11 -2.93
N LYS A 82 3.08 -11.21 -2.20
CA LYS A 82 3.27 -12.55 -2.79
C LYS A 82 1.99 -13.17 -3.37
N GLU A 83 0.83 -12.64 -2.99
CA GLU A 83 -0.50 -13.11 -3.44
C GLU A 83 -1.04 -12.28 -4.62
N LEU A 84 -0.27 -11.27 -5.07
CA LEU A 84 -0.59 -10.39 -6.20
C LEU A 84 0.12 -10.80 -7.49
#